data_AF-A0A1H0IP57-F1
#
_entry.id   AF-A0A1H0IP57-F1
#
_cell.length_a   1.000
_cell.length_b   1.000
_cell.length_c   1.000
_cell.angle_alpha   90.00
_cell.angle_beta   90.00
_cell.angle_gamma   90.00
#
_symmetry.space_group_name_H-M   'P 1'
#
loop_
_entity.id
_entity.type
_entity.pdbx_description
1 polymer ?
#
loop_
_entity_poly.entity_id
_entity_poly.type
_entity_poly.pdbx_seq_one_letter_code
_entity_poly.pdbx_strand_id
1 'polypeptide(L)'
;MSGARERLAAEQAALLRALLADGPAPAGFDEHALRVEADALLAKRRRVVAQLAPEVAGDLDERYRPLFDEYARAHPRTVGSRARDDAAAFTKWLIAGGHVTEPKRRWWRRT
;
A
#
# COMPACT_ATOMS: atom_id res chain seq x y z
N MET A 1 -5.57 12.32 -34.10
CA MET A 1 -6.47 12.23 -32.92
C MET A 1 -5.78 11.75 -31.63
N SER A 2 -4.44 11.81 -31.51
CA SER A 2 -3.70 11.28 -30.34
C SER A 2 -3.78 12.16 -29.08
N GLY A 3 -3.75 13.50 -29.25
CA GLY A 3 -3.57 14.42 -28.13
C GLY A 3 -4.68 14.43 -27.07
N ALA A 4 -5.93 14.09 -27.41
CA ALA A 4 -7.01 14.03 -26.41
C ALA A 4 -6.85 12.84 -25.45
N ARG A 5 -6.46 11.67 -25.99
CA ARG A 5 -6.23 10.47 -25.19
C ARG A 5 -4.99 10.60 -24.31
N GLU A 6 -3.93 11.22 -24.84
CA GLU A 6 -2.70 11.50 -24.10
C GLU A 6 -2.94 12.45 -22.92
N ARG A 7 -3.70 13.53 -23.13
CA ARG A 7 -4.10 14.44 -22.04
C ARG A 7 -4.89 13.72 -20.96
N LEU A 8 -5.89 12.91 -21.33
CA LEU A 8 -6.66 12.13 -20.36
C LEU A 8 -5.78 11.18 -19.56
N ALA A 9 -4.85 10.48 -20.22
CA ALA A 9 -3.93 9.58 -19.55
C ALA A 9 -3.01 10.32 -18.57
N ALA A 10 -2.56 11.53 -18.92
CA ALA A 10 -1.74 12.38 -18.04
C ALA A 10 -2.51 12.81 -16.78
N GLU A 11 -3.77 13.25 -16.93
CA GLU A 11 -4.65 13.62 -15.82
C GLU A 11 -4.96 12.42 -14.91
N GLN A 12 -5.27 11.25 -15.49
CA GLN A 12 -5.46 10.01 -14.73
C GLN A 12 -4.21 9.63 -13.93
N ALA A 13 -3.02 9.77 -14.53
CA ALA A 13 -1.77 9.51 -13.83
C ALA A 13 -1.50 10.52 -12.71
N ALA A 14 -1.88 11.79 -12.89
CA ALA A 14 -1.78 12.81 -11.85
C ALA A 14 -2.70 12.51 -10.67
N LEU A 15 -3.96 12.12 -10.95
CA LEU A 15 -4.91 11.70 -9.93
C LEU A 15 -4.41 10.48 -9.14
N LEU A 16 -3.86 9.47 -9.83
CA LEU A 16 -3.29 8.29 -9.17
C LEU A 16 -2.09 8.65 -8.28
N ARG A 17 -1.23 9.58 -8.68
CA ARG A 17 -0.13 10.06 -7.84
C ARG A 17 -0.65 10.77 -6.59
N ALA A 18 -1.68 11.61 -6.72
CA ALA A 18 -2.29 12.28 -5.57
C ALA A 18 -2.89 11.30 -4.56
N LEU A 19 -3.54 10.25 -5.03
CA LEU A 19 -4.20 9.26 -4.17
C LEU A 19 -3.26 8.21 -3.56
N LEU A 20 -2.17 7.86 -4.25
CA LEU A 20 -1.37 6.68 -3.90
C LEU A 20 0.09 6.99 -3.52
N ALA A 21 0.57 8.20 -3.80
CA ALA A 21 1.99 8.55 -3.75
C ALA A 21 2.25 10.00 -3.29
N ASP A 22 1.36 10.56 -2.46
CA ASP A 22 1.46 11.91 -1.89
C ASP A 22 1.70 13.02 -2.95
N GLY A 23 1.18 12.81 -4.16
CA GLY A 23 1.25 13.81 -5.23
C GLY A 23 0.33 15.02 -4.98
N PRO A 24 0.59 16.16 -5.64
CA PRO A 24 -0.30 17.31 -5.54
C PRO A 24 -1.68 17.00 -6.15
N ALA A 25 -2.73 17.62 -5.60
CA ALA A 25 -4.06 17.55 -6.16
C ALA A 25 -4.08 18.11 -7.60
N PRO A 26 -4.60 17.36 -8.60
CA PRO A 26 -4.77 17.87 -9.95
C PRO A 26 -5.77 19.03 -9.99
N ALA A 27 -5.64 19.91 -10.98
CA ALA A 27 -6.55 21.04 -11.15
C ALA A 27 -8.01 20.57 -11.29
N GLY A 28 -8.93 21.28 -10.63
CA GLY A 28 -10.36 20.98 -10.67
C GLY A 28 -10.82 19.88 -9.70
N PHE A 29 -9.92 19.24 -8.97
CA PHE A 29 -10.28 18.35 -7.86
C PHE A 29 -10.28 19.07 -6.52
N ASP A 30 -11.21 18.69 -5.66
CA ASP A 30 -11.23 19.13 -4.27
C ASP A 30 -10.10 18.43 -3.48
N GLU A 31 -9.15 19.20 -2.98
CA GLU A 31 -7.98 18.68 -2.25
C GLU A 31 -8.38 17.97 -0.95
N HIS A 32 -9.43 18.42 -0.26
CA HIS A 32 -9.92 17.76 0.95
C HIS A 32 -10.57 16.42 0.62
N ALA A 33 -11.40 16.36 -0.44
CA ALA A 33 -11.99 15.11 -0.90
C ALA A 33 -10.93 14.08 -1.30
N LEU A 34 -9.85 14.52 -1.97
CA LEU A 34 -8.74 13.63 -2.32
C LEU A 34 -8.00 13.09 -1.10
N ARG A 35 -7.81 13.91 -0.05
CA ARG A 35 -7.23 13.46 1.23
C ARG A 35 -8.08 12.38 1.89
N VAL A 36 -9.40 12.58 1.95
CA VAL A 36 -10.34 11.58 2.47
C VAL A 36 -10.26 10.27 1.68
N GLU A 37 -10.20 10.35 0.35
CA GLU A 37 -10.09 9.15 -0.49
C GLU A 37 -8.73 8.45 -0.31
N ALA A 38 -7.63 9.19 -0.22
CA ALA A 38 -6.30 8.62 0.05
C ALA A 38 -6.28 7.86 1.39
N ASP A 39 -6.88 8.43 2.44
CA ASP A 39 -7.01 7.77 3.74
C ASP A 39 -7.87 6.50 3.67
N ALA A 40 -8.98 6.54 2.93
CA ALA A 40 -9.84 5.38 2.71
C ALA A 40 -9.10 4.25 1.95
N LEU A 41 -8.33 4.61 0.92
CA LEU A 41 -7.51 3.67 0.16
C LEU A 41 -6.39 3.06 1.02
N LEU A 42 -5.73 3.86 1.86
CA LEU A 42 -4.73 3.37 2.81
C LEU A 42 -5.35 2.40 3.83
N ALA A 43 -6.51 2.75 4.40
CA ALA A 43 -7.25 1.88 5.31
C ALA A 43 -7.65 0.55 4.64
N LYS A 44 -8.11 0.60 3.39
CA LYS A 44 -8.43 -0.60 2.60
C LYS A 44 -7.19 -1.46 2.34
N ARG A 45 -6.08 -0.86 1.90
CA ARG A 45 -4.80 -1.57 1.67
C ARG A 45 -4.37 -2.32 2.92
N ARG A 46 -4.37 -1.62 4.06
CA ARG A 46 -4.06 -2.18 5.39
C ARG A 46 -4.96 -3.36 5.72
N ARG A 47 -6.29 -3.21 5.62
CA ARG A 47 -7.23 -4.31 5.87
C ARG A 47 -6.95 -5.54 5.00
N VAL A 48 -6.71 -5.35 3.71
CA VAL A 48 -6.42 -6.45 2.78
C VAL A 48 -5.11 -7.17 3.16
N VAL A 49 -4.06 -6.43 3.52
CA VAL A 49 -2.80 -7.04 3.96
C VAL A 49 -2.98 -7.81 5.27
N ALA A 50 -3.71 -7.27 6.24
CA ALA A 50 -4.03 -7.97 7.49
C ALA A 50 -4.77 -9.29 7.24
N GLN A 51 -5.70 -9.32 6.28
CA GLN A 51 -6.42 -10.53 5.89
C GLN A 51 -5.52 -11.56 5.19
N LEU A 52 -4.50 -11.12 4.46
CA LEU A 52 -3.56 -12.00 3.76
C LEU A 52 -2.44 -12.52 4.66
N ALA A 53 -2.10 -11.78 5.72
CA ALA A 53 -1.07 -12.13 6.69
C ALA A 53 -1.58 -11.95 8.14
N PRO A 54 -2.61 -12.72 8.55
CA PRO A 54 -3.27 -12.53 9.85
C PRO A 54 -2.32 -12.76 11.02
N GLU A 55 -1.39 -13.71 10.92
CA GLU A 55 -0.40 -13.96 11.98
C GLU A 55 0.51 -12.75 12.20
N VAL A 56 0.99 -12.11 11.12
CA VAL A 56 1.82 -10.91 11.21
C VAL A 56 1.06 -9.74 11.82
N ALA A 57 -0.22 -9.57 11.44
CA ALA A 57 -1.07 -8.54 12.03
C ALA A 57 -1.34 -8.82 13.52
N GLY A 58 -1.56 -10.08 13.89
CA GLY A 58 -1.75 -10.53 15.28
C GLY A 58 -0.51 -10.31 16.14
N ASP A 59 0.68 -10.67 15.66
CA ASP A 59 1.96 -10.49 16.37
C ASP A 59 2.30 -9.02 16.65
N LEU A 60 1.85 -8.12 15.76
CA LEU A 60 2.06 -6.69 15.91
C LEU A 60 1.02 -6.00 16.78
N ASP A 61 -0.20 -6.56 16.84
CA ASP A 61 -1.33 -6.04 17.57
C ASP A 61 -1.54 -4.52 17.33
N GLU A 62 -1.54 -3.69 18.37
CA GLU A 62 -1.72 -2.22 18.26
C GLU A 62 -0.66 -1.55 17.37
N ARG A 63 0.54 -2.14 17.26
CA ARG A 63 1.63 -1.61 16.41
C ARG A 63 1.40 -1.83 14.93
N TYR A 64 0.47 -2.71 14.54
CA TYR A 64 0.19 -3.02 13.14
C TYR A 64 -0.18 -1.76 12.35
N ARG A 65 -1.10 -0.95 12.88
CA ARG A 65 -1.61 0.25 12.21
C ARG A 65 -0.52 1.28 11.92
N PRO A 66 0.24 1.78 12.92
CA PRO A 66 1.28 2.78 12.67
C PRO A 66 2.42 2.26 11.79
N LEU A 67 2.86 1.01 11.97
CA LEU A 67 3.93 0.42 11.15
C LEU A 67 3.51 0.22 9.71
N PHE A 68 2.26 -0.20 9.47
CA PHE A 68 1.76 -0.33 8.11
C PHE A 68 1.66 1.02 7.40
N ASP A 69 1.24 2.08 8.11
CA ASP A 69 1.13 3.42 7.51
C ASP A 69 2.51 3.99 7.16
N GLU A 70 3.52 3.75 8.00
CA GLU A 70 4.92 4.10 7.70
C GLU A 70 5.43 3.35 6.46
N TYR A 71 5.26 2.03 6.44
CA TYR A 71 5.59 1.21 5.28
C TYR A 71 4.89 1.72 4.01
N ALA A 72 3.58 1.99 4.09
CA ALA A 72 2.78 2.36 2.93
C ALA A 72 3.23 3.71 2.32
N ARG A 73 3.61 4.69 3.14
CA ARG A 73 4.17 5.97 2.68
C ARG A 73 5.49 5.79 1.93
N ALA A 74 6.39 4.95 2.47
CA ALA A 74 7.66 4.65 1.81
C ALA A 74 7.52 3.75 0.57
N HIS A 75 6.38 3.06 0.41
CA HIS A 75 6.13 2.11 -0.67
C HIS A 75 4.77 2.38 -1.34
N PRO A 76 4.67 3.47 -2.12
CA PRO A 76 3.48 3.79 -2.92
C PRO A 76 3.06 2.63 -3.83
N ARG A 77 1.74 2.47 -4.01
CA ARG A 77 1.19 1.42 -4.88
C ARG A 77 1.41 1.80 -6.35
N THR A 78 1.95 0.87 -7.12
CA THR A 78 2.10 1.01 -8.58
C THR A 78 1.07 0.17 -9.32
N VAL A 79 0.80 0.54 -10.58
CA VAL A 79 -0.06 -0.24 -11.47
C VAL A 79 0.46 -1.68 -11.58
N GLY A 80 -0.44 -2.66 -11.44
CA GLY A 80 -0.10 -4.08 -11.49
C GLY A 80 0.39 -4.69 -10.18
N SER A 81 0.60 -3.89 -9.13
CA SER A 81 0.92 -4.40 -7.78
C SER A 81 -0.15 -5.39 -7.30
N ARG A 82 0.22 -6.59 -6.88
CA ARG A 82 -0.73 -7.57 -6.33
C ARG A 82 -0.81 -7.44 -4.82
N ALA A 83 -1.96 -7.77 -4.23
CA ALA A 83 -2.14 -7.68 -2.78
C ALA A 83 -1.26 -8.68 -2.01
N ARG A 84 -1.03 -9.88 -2.58
CA ARG A 84 -0.13 -10.88 -1.98
C ARG A 84 1.33 -10.45 -1.98
N ASP A 85 1.78 -9.80 -3.05
CA ASP A 85 3.15 -9.30 -3.15
C ASP A 85 3.39 -8.17 -2.14
N ASP A 86 2.39 -7.32 -1.92
CA ASP A 86 2.39 -6.24 -0.92
C ASP A 86 2.47 -6.80 0.51
N ALA A 87 1.67 -7.81 0.83
CA ALA A 87 1.75 -8.48 2.13
C ALA A 87 3.13 -9.10 2.35
N ALA A 88 3.70 -9.77 1.33
CA ALA A 88 5.04 -10.34 1.41
C ALA A 88 6.13 -9.26 1.57
N ALA A 89 6.00 -8.13 0.87
CA ALA A 89 6.93 -7.01 0.97
C ALA A 89 6.85 -6.32 2.33
N PHE A 90 5.64 -6.13 2.88
CA PHE A 90 5.45 -5.61 4.23
C PHE A 90 6.10 -6.50 5.28
N THR A 91 5.90 -7.83 5.21
CA THR A 91 6.57 -8.76 6.13
C THR A 91 8.09 -8.68 6.04
N LYS A 92 8.65 -8.60 4.82
CA LYS A 92 10.10 -8.42 4.64
C LYS A 92 10.59 -7.09 5.25
N TRP A 93 9.84 -6.01 5.05
CA TRP A 93 10.15 -4.70 5.61
C TRP A 93 10.14 -4.74 7.15
N LEU A 94 9.17 -5.40 7.76
CA LEU A 94 9.10 -5.59 9.21
C LEU A 94 10.29 -6.38 9.76
N ILE A 95 10.70 -7.46 9.07
CA ILE A 95 11.87 -8.26 9.46
C ILE A 95 13.15 -7.43 9.36
N ALA A 96 13.32 -6.70 8.25
CA ALA A 96 14.48 -5.83 8.05
C ALA A 96 14.57 -4.71 9.09
N GLY A 97 13.43 -4.18 9.53
CA GLY A 97 13.32 -3.20 10.62
C GLY A 97 13.35 -3.79 12.03
N GLY A 98 13.44 -5.12 12.19
CA GLY A 98 13.45 -5.79 13.49
C GLY A 98 12.11 -5.74 14.24
N HIS A 99 11.01 -5.41 13.57
CA HIS A 99 9.67 -5.33 14.18
C HIS A 99 9.05 -6.71 14.46
N VAL A 100 9.44 -7.71 13.66
CA VAL A 100 9.04 -9.12 13.81
C VAL A 100 10.24 -10.03 13.56
N THR A 101 10.26 -11.20 14.20
CA THR A 101 11.29 -12.21 13.94
C THR A 101 10.98 -12.98 12.66
N GLU A 102 12.00 -13.39 11.92
CA GLU A 102 11.79 -14.23 10.74
C GLU A 102 11.12 -15.55 11.15
N PRO A 103 9.98 -15.94 10.53
CA PRO A 103 9.33 -17.18 10.86
C PRO A 103 10.29 -18.34 10.57
N LYS A 104 10.61 -19.14 11.59
CA LYS A 104 11.42 -20.35 11.45
C LYS A 104 10.81 -21.20 10.33
N ARG A 105 11.51 -21.33 9.20
CA ARG A 105 11.05 -22.13 8.05
C ARG A 105 10.67 -23.52 8.56
N ARG A 106 9.37 -23.84 8.53
CA ARG A 106 8.87 -25.18 8.85
C ARG A 106 9.42 -26.14 7.79
N TRP A 107 10.43 -26.90 8.17
CA TRP A 107 11.26 -27.73 7.29
C TRP A 107 10.53 -28.88 6.56
N TRP A 108 9.22 -29.04 6.76
CA TRP A 108 8.38 -30.10 6.20
C TRP A 108 7.42 -29.66 5.08
N ARG A 109 7.38 -28.39 4.66
CA ARG A 109 6.60 -28.00 3.46
C ARG A 109 7.46 -28.06 2.20
N ARG A 110 7.83 -29.29 1.81
CA ARG A 110 8.19 -29.67 0.45
C ARG A 110 7.29 -30.83 0.06
N THR A 111 6.23 -30.53 -0.68
CA THR A 111 5.48 -31.48 -1.52
C THR A 111 5.10 -30.74 -2.78
#